data_AF-A0A1E3UHL7-F1
#
_entry.id   AF-A0A1E3UHL7-F1
#
_cell.length_a   1.000
_cell.length_b   1.000
_cell.length_c   1.000
_cell.angle_alpha   90.00
_cell.angle_beta   90.00
_cell.angle_gamma   90.00
#
_symmetry.space_group_name_H-M   'P 1'
#
loop_
_entity.id
_entity.type
_entity.pdbx_description
1 polymer ?
#
loop_
_entity_poly.entity_id
_entity_poly.type
_entity_poly.pdbx_seq_one_letter_code
_entity_poly.pdbx_strand_id
1 'polypeptide(L)'
;MGGARMSLFDINPDREEAFLYKAVSSICSDYLYIWDLEEDILLASPNMVSDLGLDGNRMTNCFHSGIKWIHPHDRERVRELYRTFIRSDEDSQNLEYQALTADGNYIWLSGREKKNVTIREKHC
;
A
#
# COMPACT_ATOMS: atom_id res chain seq x y z
N MET A 1 30.79 8.72 3.64
CA MET A 1 29.96 8.79 4.86
C MET A 1 28.52 8.67 4.40
N GLY A 2 27.85 7.56 4.72
CA GLY A 2 26.52 7.25 4.21
C GLY A 2 25.48 8.16 4.85
N GLY A 3 24.84 9.01 4.05
CA GLY A 3 23.66 9.74 4.49
C GLY A 3 22.53 8.73 4.72
N ALA A 4 21.95 8.73 5.91
CA ALA A 4 20.74 7.98 6.18
C ALA A 4 19.65 8.49 5.23
N ARG A 5 19.16 7.61 4.36
CA ARG A 5 18.03 7.89 3.46
C ARG A 5 16.77 7.83 4.33
N MET A 6 16.10 8.96 4.45
CA MET A 6 14.93 9.13 5.32
C MET A 6 13.71 8.66 4.52
N SER A 7 13.04 7.59 4.96
CA SER A 7 11.82 7.12 4.29
C SER A 7 10.66 8.08 4.52
N LEU A 8 9.62 8.03 3.67
CA LEU A 8 8.37 8.80 3.86
C LEU A 8 7.76 8.60 5.26
N PHE A 9 8.08 7.48 5.91
CA PHE A 9 7.59 7.12 7.23
C PHE A 9 8.61 7.36 8.37
N ASP A 10 9.89 7.65 8.04
CA ASP A 10 10.88 8.15 9.00
C ASP A 10 10.80 9.67 9.15
N ILE A 11 10.20 10.33 8.15
CA ILE A 11 9.59 11.64 8.35
C ILE A 11 8.43 11.41 9.30
N ASN A 12 8.56 11.86 10.55
CA ASN A 12 7.44 12.00 11.48
C ASN A 12 6.34 12.73 10.70
N PRO A 13 5.26 12.06 10.25
CA PRO A 13 4.21 12.74 9.51
C PRO A 13 3.81 13.89 10.40
N ASP A 14 3.62 15.09 9.85
CA ASP A 14 3.12 16.20 10.64
C ASP A 14 1.99 15.67 11.52
N ARG A 15 2.00 16.00 12.82
CA ARG A 15 1.13 15.37 13.83
C ARG A 15 -0.34 15.24 13.36
N GLU A 16 -0.75 16.18 12.51
CA GLU A 16 -2.02 16.22 11.79
C GLU A 16 -2.22 15.07 10.79
N GLU A 17 -1.26 14.76 9.90
CA GLU A 17 -1.37 13.66 8.94
C GLU A 17 -1.45 12.29 9.63
N ALA A 18 -0.60 12.06 10.63
CA ALA A 18 -0.62 10.84 11.44
C ALA A 18 -1.97 10.70 12.17
N PHE A 19 -2.50 11.80 12.69
CA PHE A 19 -3.82 11.84 13.33
C PHE A 19 -4.94 11.57 12.33
N LEU A 20 -4.93 12.21 11.16
CA LEU A 20 -5.94 12.04 10.11
C LEU A 20 -5.96 10.59 9.60
N TYR A 21 -4.79 10.02 9.28
CA TYR A 21 -4.68 8.62 8.91
C TYR A 21 -5.27 7.71 9.99
N LYS A 22 -4.89 7.92 11.26
CA LYS A 22 -5.39 7.11 12.37
C LYS A 22 -6.90 7.27 12.57
N ALA A 23 -7.42 8.49 12.47
CA ALA A 23 -8.84 8.77 12.60
C ALA A 23 -9.62 8.06 11.48
N VAL A 24 -9.26 8.29 10.22
CA VAL A 24 -9.94 7.71 9.05
C VAL A 24 -9.83 6.18 9.04
N SER A 25 -8.65 5.62 9.28
CA SER A 25 -8.45 4.16 9.32
C SER A 25 -9.16 3.47 10.50
N SER A 26 -9.50 4.20 11.57
CA SER A 26 -10.23 3.64 12.72
C SER A 26 -11.75 3.65 12.57
N ILE A 27 -12.28 4.51 11.69
CA ILE A 27 -13.74 4.67 11.47
C ILE A 27 -14.20 4.11 10.12
N CYS A 28 -13.28 3.93 9.17
CA CYS A 28 -13.57 3.37 7.87
C CYS A 28 -13.61 1.85 7.95
N SER A 29 -14.69 1.25 7.45
CA SER A 29 -14.80 -0.20 7.33
C SER A 29 -14.00 -0.75 6.14
N ASP A 30 -13.64 0.10 5.17
CA ASP A 30 -12.85 -0.30 4.01
C ASP A 30 -11.37 -0.52 4.38
N TYR A 31 -10.68 -1.33 3.60
CA TYR A 31 -9.24 -1.50 3.73
C TYR A 31 -8.52 -0.30 3.10
N LEU A 32 -7.69 0.37 3.90
CA LEU A 32 -6.91 1.51 3.46
C LEU A 32 -5.42 1.18 3.57
N TYR A 33 -4.65 1.66 2.61
CA TYR A 33 -3.21 1.63 2.72
C TYR A 33 -2.53 2.81 2.03
N ILE A 34 -1.31 3.09 2.46
CA ILE A 34 -0.39 4.04 1.82
C ILE A 34 0.85 3.26 1.44
N TRP A 35 1.28 3.38 0.19
CA TRP A 35 2.49 2.71 -0.29
C TRP A 35 3.52 3.74 -0.74
N ASP A 36 4.65 3.78 -0.04
CA ASP A 36 5.86 4.45 -0.49
C ASP A 36 6.53 3.56 -1.55
N LEU A 37 6.49 4.00 -2.80
CA LEU A 37 7.06 3.28 -3.95
C LEU A 37 8.59 3.40 -4.05
N GLU A 38 9.19 4.40 -3.39
CA GLU A 38 10.63 4.62 -3.43
C GLU A 38 11.35 3.69 -2.45
N GLU A 39 10.82 3.60 -1.23
CA GLU A 39 11.36 2.73 -0.17
C GLU A 39 10.69 1.35 -0.12
N ASP A 40 9.65 1.14 -0.92
CA ASP A 40 8.84 -0.08 -1.01
C ASP A 40 8.25 -0.50 0.35
N ILE A 41 7.59 0.45 1.01
CA ILE A 41 6.97 0.28 2.32
C ILE A 41 5.47 0.58 2.25
N LEU A 42 4.65 -0.39 2.65
CA LEU A 42 3.20 -0.25 2.73
C LEU A 42 2.75 -0.13 4.19
N LEU A 43 1.88 0.85 4.45
CA LEU A 43 1.21 1.06 5.72
C LEU A 43 -0.29 0.73 5.57
N ALA A 44 -0.73 -0.37 6.17
CA ALA A 44 -2.10 -0.89 6.12
C ALA A 44 -2.95 -0.46 7.32
N SER A 45 -4.24 -0.28 7.11
CA SER A 45 -5.21 0.04 8.16
C SER A 45 -5.40 -1.12 9.15
N PRO A 46 -5.82 -0.86 10.40
CA PRO A 46 -5.93 -1.90 11.42
C PRO A 46 -6.89 -3.04 11.06
N ASN A 47 -8.01 -2.74 10.41
CA ASN A 47 -8.97 -3.75 9.92
C ASN A 47 -8.36 -4.63 8.83
N MET A 48 -7.60 -4.08 7.89
CA MET A 48 -6.90 -4.86 6.86
C MET A 48 -5.89 -5.83 7.49
N VAL A 49 -5.14 -5.37 8.48
CA VAL A 49 -4.18 -6.22 9.22
C VAL A 49 -4.89 -7.37 9.91
N SER A 50 -5.98 -7.06 10.64
CA SER A 50 -6.78 -8.05 11.36
C SER A 50 -7.39 -9.09 10.42
N ASP A 51 -8.07 -8.63 9.37
CA ASP A 51 -8.91 -9.49 8.53
C ASP A 51 -8.06 -10.34 7.55
N LEU A 52 -6.94 -9.80 7.08
CA LEU A 52 -6.02 -10.51 6.17
C LEU A 52 -4.87 -11.23 6.89
N GLY A 53 -4.79 -11.13 8.23
CA GLY A 53 -3.80 -11.84 9.03
C GLY A 53 -2.36 -11.40 8.74
N LEU A 54 -2.15 -10.10 8.54
CA LEU A 54 -0.83 -9.54 8.22
C LEU A 54 0.07 -9.49 9.46
N ASP A 55 1.38 -9.66 9.28
CA ASP A 55 2.38 -9.65 10.36
C ASP A 55 2.50 -8.28 11.09
N GLY A 56 1.84 -7.26 10.57
CA GLY A 56 1.79 -5.92 11.14
C GLY A 56 1.21 -4.92 10.14
N ASN A 57 1.03 -3.68 10.61
CA ASN A 57 0.54 -2.60 9.74
C ASN A 57 1.60 -2.04 8.81
N ARG A 58 2.89 -2.27 9.08
CA ARG A 58 4.01 -1.79 8.25
C ARG A 58 4.70 -2.99 7.62
N MET A 59 4.69 -3.03 6.29
CA MET A 59 5.29 -4.11 5.50
C MET A 59 6.31 -3.53 4.52
N THR A 60 7.42 -4.24 4.35
CA THR A 60 8.51 -3.86 3.44
C THR A 60 8.59 -4.83 2.27
N ASN A 61 9.28 -4.43 1.19
CA ASN A 61 9.48 -5.27 0.00
C ASN A 61 8.13 -5.64 -0.65
N CYS A 62 7.13 -4.76 -0.58
CA CYS A 62 5.77 -5.02 -1.01
C CYS A 62 5.65 -5.36 -2.50
N PHE A 63 6.54 -4.85 -3.35
CA PHE A 63 6.60 -5.27 -4.76
C PHE A 63 6.85 -6.77 -4.96
N HIS A 64 7.64 -7.39 -4.08
CA HIS A 64 8.01 -8.80 -4.19
C HIS A 64 7.23 -9.69 -3.22
N SER A 65 7.00 -9.23 -1.98
CA SER A 65 6.33 -9.97 -0.90
C SER A 65 4.89 -9.56 -0.60
N GLY A 66 4.41 -8.41 -1.08
CA GLY A 66 3.03 -7.92 -0.87
C GLY A 66 1.95 -8.73 -1.60
N ILE A 67 2.36 -9.79 -2.28
CA ILE A 67 1.51 -10.68 -3.09
C ILE A 67 1.09 -11.92 -2.28
N LYS A 68 1.59 -12.11 -1.06
CA LYS A 68 1.33 -13.33 -0.28
C LYS A 68 -0.14 -13.49 0.11
N TRP A 69 -0.82 -12.40 0.44
CA TRP A 69 -2.27 -12.41 0.71
C TRP A 69 -3.12 -12.37 -0.57
N ILE A 70 -2.53 -12.27 -1.76
CA ILE A 70 -3.28 -12.33 -3.02
C ILE A 70 -3.42 -13.80 -3.45
N HIS A 71 -4.62 -14.18 -3.89
CA HIS A 71 -4.89 -15.51 -4.43
C HIS A 71 -3.87 -15.87 -5.53
N PRO A 72 -3.27 -17.07 -5.53
CA PRO A 72 -2.26 -17.50 -6.51
C PRO A 72 -2.56 -17.18 -7.98
N HIS A 73 -3.80 -17.45 -8.44
CA HIS A 73 -4.25 -17.12 -9.80
C HIS A 73 -4.21 -15.62 -10.16
N ASP A 74 -4.38 -14.72 -9.18
CA ASP A 74 -4.42 -13.29 -9.41
C ASP A 74 -3.04 -12.62 -9.34
N ARG A 75 -2.06 -13.27 -8.72
CA ARG A 75 -0.75 -12.68 -8.38
C ARG A 75 -0.05 -12.01 -9.55
N GLU A 76 0.07 -12.71 -10.69
CA GLU A 76 0.79 -12.16 -11.84
C GLU A 76 0.01 -11.03 -12.50
N ARG A 77 -1.32 -11.18 -12.62
CA ARG A 77 -2.20 -10.13 -13.16
C ARG A 77 -2.12 -8.85 -12.34
N VAL A 78 -2.21 -8.96 -11.02
CA VAL A 78 -2.12 -7.81 -10.10
C VAL A 78 -0.74 -7.17 -10.16
N ARG A 79 0.33 -7.98 -10.18
CA ARG A 79 1.70 -7.48 -10.31
C ARG A 79 1.91 -6.67 -11.59
N GLU A 80 1.43 -7.17 -12.73
CA GLU A 80 1.58 -6.48 -14.00
C GLU A 80 0.73 -5.20 -14.07
N LEU A 81 -0.45 -5.22 -13.46
CA LEU A 81 -1.28 -4.03 -13.30
C LEU A 81 -0.55 -2.94 -12.51
N TYR A 82 0.06 -3.27 -11.36
CA TYR A 82 0.85 -2.30 -10.59
C TYR A 82 2.07 -1.80 -11.37
N ARG A 83 2.81 -2.69 -12.04
CA ARG A 83 3.96 -2.28 -12.88
C ARG A 83 3.55 -1.28 -13.96
N THR A 84 2.42 -1.53 -14.61
CA THR A 84 1.88 -0.66 -15.66
C THR A 84 1.42 0.67 -15.06
N PHE A 85 0.63 0.64 -13.98
CA PHE A 85 0.08 1.82 -13.33
C PHE A 85 1.15 2.75 -12.74
N ILE A 86 2.22 2.19 -12.17
CA ILE A 86 3.31 2.97 -11.59
C ILE A 86 4.10 3.70 -12.68
N ARG A 87 4.23 3.09 -13.87
CA ARG A 87 4.94 3.65 -15.03
C ARG A 87 4.09 4.56 -15.92
N SER A 88 2.77 4.50 -15.83
CA SER A 88 1.88 5.33 -16.64
C SER A 88 1.74 6.74 -16.08
N ASP A 89 1.20 7.66 -16.88
CA ASP A 89 0.80 9.00 -16.44
C ASP A 89 -0.62 9.01 -15.81
N GLU A 90 -1.20 7.84 -15.54
CA GLU A 90 -2.50 7.72 -14.90
C GLU A 90 -2.39 7.99 -13.40
N ASP A 91 -3.31 8.78 -12.88
CA ASP A 91 -3.37 9.14 -11.46
C ASP A 91 -4.22 8.16 -10.63
N SER A 92 -5.05 7.33 -11.28
CA SER A 92 -5.86 6.33 -10.61
C SER A 92 -6.04 5.05 -11.40
N GLN A 93 -6.25 3.95 -10.69
CA GLN A 93 -6.51 2.64 -11.28
C GLN A 93 -7.48 1.85 -10.41
N ASN A 94 -8.41 1.13 -11.04
CA ASN A 94 -9.26 0.18 -10.32
C ASN A 94 -8.57 -1.18 -10.24
N LEU A 95 -8.75 -1.86 -9.14
CA LEU A 95 -8.14 -3.16 -8.89
C LEU A 95 -9.16 -4.09 -8.24
N GLU A 96 -9.39 -5.24 -8.87
CA GLU A 96 -10.21 -6.31 -8.32
C GLU A 96 -9.39 -7.59 -8.23
N TYR A 97 -9.42 -8.28 -7.09
CA TYR A 97 -8.68 -9.50 -6.85
C TYR A 97 -9.23 -10.26 -5.63
N GLN A 98 -8.87 -11.54 -5.54
CA GLN A 98 -9.14 -12.34 -4.36
C GLN A 98 -8.00 -12.21 -3.34
N ALA A 99 -8.36 -11.92 -2.10
CA ALA A 99 -7.44 -11.86 -0.96
C ALA A 99 -7.66 -13.02 0.01
N LEU A 100 -6.57 -13.56 0.55
CA LEU A 100 -6.53 -14.56 1.60
C LEU A 100 -6.76 -13.87 2.95
N THR A 101 -7.75 -14.34 3.68
CA THR A 101 -8.08 -13.86 5.02
C THR A 101 -7.30 -14.62 6.09
N ALA A 102 -7.26 -14.07 7.31
CA ALA A 102 -6.58 -14.66 8.46
C ALA A 102 -7.08 -16.08 8.81
N ASP A 103 -8.34 -16.38 8.51
CA ASP A 103 -8.98 -17.68 8.73
C ASP A 103 -8.77 -18.68 7.56
N GLY A 104 -8.03 -18.27 6.51
CA GLY A 104 -7.67 -19.12 5.37
C GLY A 104 -8.69 -19.15 4.23
N ASN A 105 -9.71 -18.30 4.27
CA ASN A 105 -10.67 -18.15 3.18
C ASN A 105 -10.21 -17.14 2.12
N TYR A 106 -10.89 -17.11 0.97
CA TYR A 106 -10.68 -16.08 -0.05
C TYR A 106 -11.90 -15.18 -0.17
N ILE A 107 -11.67 -13.87 -0.14
CA ILE A 107 -12.68 -12.83 -0.33
C ILE A 107 -12.38 -12.00 -1.57
N TRP A 108 -13.41 -11.49 -2.23
CA TRP A 108 -13.25 -10.53 -3.32
C TRP A 108 -13.06 -9.13 -2.76
N LEU A 109 -11.98 -8.48 -3.18
CA LEU A 109 -11.73 -7.06 -2.93
C LEU A 109 -11.86 -6.30 -4.24
N SER A 110 -12.51 -5.14 -4.16
CA SER A 110 -12.53 -4.13 -5.21
C SER A 110 -12.02 -2.83 -4.59
N GLY A 111 -10.99 -2.27 -5.21
CA GLY A 111 -10.27 -1.11 -4.71
C GLY A 111 -10.06 -0.08 -5.80
N ARG A 112 -9.88 1.16 -5.36
CA ARG A 112 -9.43 2.27 -6.21
C ARG A 112 -8.10 2.77 -5.67
N GLU A 113 -7.09 2.63 -6.50
CA GLU A 113 -5.75 3.12 -6.25
C GLU A 113 -5.61 4.53 -6.76
N LYS A 114 -4.96 5.38 -5.97
CA LYS A 114 -4.60 6.74 -6.37
C LYS A 114 -3.12 6.95 -6.18
N LYS A 115 -2.45 7.36 -7.24
CA LYS A 115 -1.04 7.73 -7.23
C LYS A 115 -0.95 9.25 -7.05
N ASN A 116 -0.21 9.70 -6.04
CA ASN A 116 0.15 11.10 -5.91
C ASN A 116 1.63 11.24 -6.27
N VAL A 117 1.91 11.82 -7.44
CA VAL A 117 3.29 12.08 -7.87
C VAL A 117 3.68 13.48 -7.42
N THR A 118 4.62 13.58 -6.47
CA THR A 118 5.26 14.87 -6.18
C THR A 118 6.47 15.03 -7.09
N ILE A 119 6.34 15.87 -8.12
CA ILE A 119 7.50 16.26 -8.96
C ILE A 119 8.44 17.07 -8.07
N ARG A 120 9.50 16.44 -7.55
CA ARG A 120 10.60 17.18 -6.95
C ARG A 120 11.46 17.71 -8.09
N GLU A 121 11.35 19.00 -8.39
CA GLU A 121 12.26 19.67 -9.32
C GLU A 121 13.69 19.42 -8.86
N LYS A 122 14.45 18.64 -9.64
CA LYS A 122 15.89 18.56 -9.49
C LYS A 122 16.43 19.91 -9.97
N HIS A 123 16.65 20.85 -9.05
CA HIS A 123 17.50 21.99 -9.34
C HIS A 123 18.89 21.44 -9.72
N CYS A 124 19.27 21.70 -10.97
CA CYS A 124 20.58 21.45 -11.55
C CYS A 124 21.58 22.48 -10.99
#